data_AF-A0A2V7UC54-F1
#
_entry.id   AF-A0A2V7UC54-F1
#
_cell.length_a   1.000
_cell.length_b   1.000
_cell.length_c   1.000
_cell.angle_alpha   90.00
_cell.angle_beta   90.00
_cell.angle_gamma   90.00
#
_symmetry.space_group_name_H-M   'P 1'
#
loop_
_entity.id
_entity.type
_entity.pdbx_description
1 polymer ?
#
loop_
_entity_poly.entity_id
_entity_poly.type
_entity_poly.pdbx_seq_one_letter_code
_entity_poly.pdbx_strand_id
1 'polypeptide(L)'
;MGEAKTVHAVGGTLAYPELKTVGDLDNAVVSIVFADGRLGVVDLSRNGIYGYDISTELLGTAGALRIGYLRETPLLVMTANSVAHDTVPYFMERFAGAYTAQLQDFADAVLAGRAPSITIDDGMAVMRIAIAATRACQSGQPVEVASVG
;
A
#
# COMPACT_ATOMS: atom_id res chain seq x y z
N MET A 1 5.66 -10.87 -8.85
CA MET A 1 6.29 -10.44 -7.57
C MET A 1 6.71 -11.71 -6.85
N GLY A 2 7.82 -11.72 -6.12
CA GLY A 2 8.28 -12.93 -5.43
C GLY A 2 7.48 -13.20 -4.15
N GLU A 3 7.62 -14.40 -3.60
CA GLU A 3 7.09 -14.75 -2.28
C GLU A 3 7.84 -13.98 -1.19
N ALA A 4 7.12 -13.34 -0.26
CA ALA A 4 7.75 -12.65 0.87
C ALA A 4 8.31 -13.69 1.85
N LYS A 5 9.60 -13.57 2.21
CA LYS A 5 10.28 -14.52 3.11
C LYS A 5 10.34 -14.00 4.54
N THR A 6 10.86 -12.78 4.72
CA THR A 6 11.10 -12.19 6.04
C THR A 6 10.66 -10.75 6.05
N VAL A 7 10.06 -10.31 7.15
CA VAL A 7 9.55 -8.96 7.34
C VAL A 7 10.15 -8.35 8.60
N HIS A 8 10.56 -7.09 8.54
CA HIS A 8 10.87 -6.28 9.71
C HIS A 8 9.99 -5.03 9.67
N ALA A 9 9.53 -4.55 10.83
CA ALA A 9 8.65 -3.41 10.89
C ALA A 9 8.96 -2.54 12.09
N VAL A 10 8.80 -1.23 11.90
CA VAL A 10 8.78 -0.23 12.97
C VAL A 10 7.56 0.65 12.78
N GLY A 11 6.97 1.13 13.86
CA GLY A 11 5.78 1.97 13.78
C GLY A 11 5.43 2.60 15.12
N GLY A 12 4.51 3.55 15.08
CA GLY A 12 4.10 4.30 16.25
C GLY A 12 2.79 5.02 16.05
N THR A 13 2.27 5.57 17.14
CA THR A 13 1.21 6.56 17.15
C THR A 13 1.83 7.95 17.35
N LEU A 14 2.01 8.68 16.26
CA LEU A 14 2.81 9.91 16.18
C LEU A 14 1.95 11.16 15.99
N ALA A 15 0.89 11.07 15.19
CA ALA A 15 0.04 12.20 14.81
C ALA A 15 -1.29 12.24 15.57
N TYR A 16 -1.86 11.07 15.90
CA TYR A 16 -3.19 10.92 16.50
C TYR A 16 -3.13 10.15 17.81
N PRO A 17 -2.77 10.81 18.94
CA PRO A 17 -2.59 10.15 20.25
C PRO A 17 -3.79 9.30 20.72
N GLU A 18 -5.00 9.63 20.28
CA GLU A 18 -6.23 8.89 20.55
C GLU A 18 -6.16 7.43 20.09
N LEU A 19 -5.40 7.09 19.05
CA LEU A 19 -5.24 5.72 18.56
C LEU A 19 -4.53 4.81 19.57
N LYS A 20 -3.77 5.38 20.53
CA LYS A 20 -3.17 4.61 21.62
C LYS A 20 -4.21 3.92 22.48
N THR A 21 -5.41 4.49 22.60
CA THR A 21 -6.50 3.92 23.43
C THR A 21 -7.04 2.59 22.90
N VAL A 22 -6.87 2.35 21.60
CA VAL A 22 -7.29 1.11 20.91
C VAL A 22 -6.09 0.26 20.48
N GLY A 23 -4.86 0.66 20.83
CA GLY A 23 -3.62 -0.04 20.48
C GLY A 23 -3.27 0.03 18.99
N ASP A 24 -3.71 1.07 18.28
CA ASP A 24 -3.51 1.22 16.84
C ASP A 24 -2.38 2.22 16.50
N LEU A 25 -1.78 2.05 15.33
CA LEU A 25 -0.66 2.86 14.82
C LEU A 25 -1.14 3.77 13.68
N ASP A 26 -0.62 4.98 13.61
CA ASP A 26 -0.85 5.90 12.48
C ASP A 26 0.33 5.95 11.51
N ASN A 27 1.51 5.47 11.91
CA ASN A 27 2.71 5.48 11.10
C ASN A 27 3.46 4.16 11.22
N ALA A 28 3.88 3.61 10.08
CA ALA A 28 4.69 2.39 10.04
C ALA A 28 5.62 2.35 8.82
N VAL A 29 6.79 1.76 9.00
CA VAL A 29 7.72 1.42 7.93
C VAL A 29 8.02 -0.07 8.02
N VAL A 30 7.76 -0.79 6.94
CA VAL A 30 7.91 -2.25 6.84
C VAL A 30 8.93 -2.55 5.75
N SER A 31 9.98 -3.29 6.07
CA SER A 31 10.92 -3.85 5.10
C SER A 31 10.64 -5.33 4.87
N ILE A 32 10.70 -5.74 3.61
CA ILE A 32 10.38 -7.09 3.14
C ILE A 32 11.59 -7.63 2.38
N VAL A 33 12.03 -8.83 2.75
CA VAL A 33 12.99 -9.62 1.97
C VAL A 33 12.19 -10.72 1.26
N PHE A 34 12.24 -10.73 -0.06
CA PHE A 34 11.60 -11.75 -0.89
C PHE A 34 12.48 -13.00 -0.97
N ALA A 35 11.87 -14.15 -1.28
CA ALA A 35 12.56 -15.45 -1.35
C ALA A 35 13.69 -15.48 -2.39
N ASP A 36 13.61 -14.64 -3.42
CA ASP A 36 14.60 -14.48 -4.48
C ASP A 36 15.67 -13.41 -4.17
N GLY A 37 15.67 -12.84 -2.95
CA GLY A 37 16.61 -11.82 -2.50
C GLY A 37 16.25 -10.39 -2.88
N ARG A 38 15.13 -10.15 -3.57
CA ARG A 38 14.62 -8.78 -3.80
C ARG A 38 14.20 -8.14 -2.48
N LEU A 39 14.20 -6.82 -2.46
CA LEU A 39 13.81 -6.01 -1.31
C LEU A 39 12.54 -5.22 -1.63
N GLY A 40 11.69 -5.07 -0.63
CA GLY A 40 10.51 -4.21 -0.67
C GLY A 40 10.43 -3.34 0.58
N VAL A 41 9.82 -2.17 0.44
CA VAL A 41 9.50 -1.28 1.55
C VAL A 41 8.05 -0.83 1.41
N VAL A 42 7.33 -0.83 2.53
CA VAL A 42 6.02 -0.17 2.67
C VAL A 42 6.20 0.94 3.69
N ASP A 43 5.95 2.17 3.27
CA ASP A 43 5.82 3.34 4.15
C ASP A 43 4.33 3.69 4.22
N LEU A 44 3.82 3.82 5.45
CA LEU A 44 2.42 4.11 5.72
C LEU A 44 2.31 5.24 6.73
N SER A 45 1.47 6.21 6.39
CA SER A 45 0.98 7.21 7.34
C SER A 45 -0.52 7.44 7.16
N ARG A 46 -1.23 7.61 8.28
CA ARG A 46 -2.62 8.10 8.29
C ARG A 46 -2.72 9.62 8.31
N ASN A 47 -1.58 10.33 8.30
CA ASN A 47 -1.51 11.78 8.42
C ASN A 47 -1.32 12.48 7.05
N GLY A 48 -1.97 11.97 6.01
CA GLY A 48 -1.99 12.56 4.67
C GLY A 48 -2.87 13.82 4.59
N ILE A 49 -2.57 14.84 5.41
CA ILE A 49 -3.39 16.07 5.51
C ILE A 49 -3.53 16.84 4.18
N TYR A 50 -2.63 16.54 3.24
CA TYR A 50 -2.55 17.15 1.93
C TYR A 50 -3.24 16.32 0.83
N GLY A 51 -3.79 15.15 1.13
CA GLY A 51 -4.47 14.29 0.16
C GLY A 51 -4.13 12.80 0.29
N TYR A 52 -4.71 12.01 -0.61
CA TYR A 52 -4.53 10.57 -0.70
C TYR A 52 -3.29 10.21 -1.53
N ASP A 53 -2.13 10.36 -0.91
CA ASP A 53 -0.84 10.04 -1.52
C ASP A 53 -0.55 8.54 -1.47
N ILE A 54 -0.78 7.88 -2.61
CA ILE A 54 -0.42 6.49 -2.82
C ILE A 54 0.42 6.36 -4.08
N SER A 55 1.64 5.86 -3.89
CA SER A 55 2.59 5.64 -4.96
C SER A 55 3.34 4.33 -4.78
N THR A 56 3.96 3.87 -5.86
CA THR A 56 4.82 2.69 -5.88
C THR A 56 6.01 2.98 -6.76
N GLU A 57 7.21 2.68 -6.27
CA GLU A 57 8.44 2.74 -7.05
C GLU A 57 8.99 1.32 -7.27
N LEU A 58 9.37 1.03 -8.51
CA LEU A 58 10.03 -0.22 -8.90
C LEU A 58 11.41 0.15 -9.43
N LEU A 59 12.45 -0.13 -8.66
CA LEU A 59 13.84 0.05 -9.08
C LEU A 59 14.40 -1.27 -9.60
N GLY A 60 14.96 -1.24 -10.81
CA GLY A 60 15.68 -2.35 -11.43
C GLY A 60 17.07 -1.93 -11.90
N THR A 61 17.81 -2.87 -12.49
CA THR A 61 19.20 -2.65 -12.95
C THR A 61 19.31 -1.69 -14.13
N ALA A 62 18.22 -1.48 -14.87
CA ALA A 62 18.19 -0.60 -16.05
C ALA A 62 17.46 0.74 -15.80
N GLY A 63 16.97 0.98 -14.58
CA GLY A 63 16.22 2.20 -14.25
C GLY A 63 15.07 1.94 -13.27
N ALA A 64 14.17 2.93 -13.16
CA ALA A 64 13.06 2.89 -12.23
C ALA A 64 11.72 3.28 -12.88
N LEU A 65 10.64 2.72 -12.35
CA LEU A 65 9.26 3.15 -12.62
C LEU A 65 8.68 3.77 -11.36
N ARG A 66 7.99 4.91 -11.50
CA ARG A 66 7.15 5.49 -10.46
C ARG A 66 5.71 5.45 -10.92
N ILE A 67 4.85 4.85 -10.10
CA ILE A 67 3.44 4.66 -10.37
C ILE A 67 2.67 5.45 -9.32
N GLY A 68 1.75 6.30 -9.76
CA GLY A 68 0.97 7.18 -8.90
C GLY A 68 1.17 8.65 -9.23
N TYR A 69 0.26 9.46 -8.74
CA TYR A 69 0.26 10.91 -8.89
C TYR A 69 -0.46 11.50 -7.68
N LEU A 70 0.00 12.67 -7.23
CA LEU A 70 -0.66 13.43 -6.17
C LEU A 70 -1.60 14.49 -6.74
N ARG A 71 -1.23 15.11 -7.87
CA ARG A 71 -2.02 16.16 -8.53
C ARG A 71 -3.20 15.55 -9.30
N GLU A 72 -4.41 15.94 -8.94
CA GLU A 72 -5.63 15.36 -9.52
C GLU A 72 -5.93 15.91 -10.92
N THR A 73 -5.87 17.24 -11.09
CA THR A 73 -6.23 17.88 -12.36
C THR A 73 -5.04 18.60 -13.00
N PRO A 74 -5.07 18.85 -14.33
CA PRO A 74 -4.03 19.63 -14.99
C PRO A 74 -4.12 21.14 -14.72
N LEU A 75 -4.85 21.58 -13.68
CA LEU A 75 -5.01 22.99 -13.32
C LEU A 75 -3.91 23.49 -12.38
N LEU A 76 -3.50 24.74 -12.55
CA LEU A 76 -2.66 25.46 -11.61
C LEU A 76 -3.43 26.68 -11.13
N VAL A 77 -3.41 26.93 -9.82
CA VAL A 77 -3.91 28.16 -9.21
C VAL A 77 -2.72 29.07 -9.01
N MET A 78 -2.67 30.18 -9.76
CA MET A 78 -1.58 31.15 -9.73
C MET A 78 -2.10 32.48 -9.17
N THR A 79 -1.53 32.90 -8.05
CA THR A 79 -1.83 34.19 -7.40
C THR A 79 -0.54 34.99 -7.21
N ALA A 80 -0.65 36.23 -6.74
CA ALA A 80 0.53 37.04 -6.43
C ALA A 80 1.48 36.38 -5.42
N ASN A 81 0.96 35.50 -4.56
CA ASN A 81 1.69 34.94 -3.42
C ASN A 81 1.91 33.42 -3.53
N SER A 82 1.37 32.74 -4.54
CA SER A 82 1.46 31.29 -4.64
C SER A 82 1.25 30.76 -6.05
N VAL A 83 1.87 29.61 -6.32
CA VAL A 83 1.49 28.70 -7.40
C VAL A 83 1.20 27.36 -6.75
N ALA A 84 -0.03 26.87 -6.89
CA ALA A 84 -0.51 25.65 -6.25
C ALA A 84 -1.30 24.76 -7.23
N HIS A 85 -1.47 23.49 -6.87
CA HIS A 85 -2.34 22.56 -7.55
C HIS A 85 -3.22 21.82 -6.53
N ASP A 86 -4.30 21.23 -7.00
CA ASP A 86 -5.13 20.32 -6.21
C ASP A 86 -4.42 19.00 -5.95
N THR A 87 -4.92 18.23 -5.01
CA THR A 87 -4.43 16.89 -4.72
C THR A 87 -5.59 15.92 -4.74
N VAL A 88 -5.29 14.66 -5.05
CA VAL A 88 -6.30 13.59 -5.03
C VAL A 88 -6.86 13.51 -3.60
N PRO A 89 -8.16 13.76 -3.38
CA PRO A 89 -8.69 13.94 -2.04
C PRO A 89 -8.88 12.61 -1.32
N TYR A 90 -9.30 11.56 -2.03
CA TYR A 90 -9.59 10.27 -1.42
C TYR A 90 -9.40 9.10 -2.39
N PHE A 91 -9.56 7.88 -1.87
CA PHE A 91 -9.35 6.65 -2.65
C PHE A 91 -10.41 6.47 -3.75
N MET A 92 -11.59 7.07 -3.60
CA MET A 92 -12.68 6.93 -4.56
C MET A 92 -12.30 7.60 -5.89
N GLU A 93 -11.80 8.83 -5.84
CA GLU A 93 -11.26 9.56 -7.00
C GLU A 93 -10.03 8.84 -7.56
N ARG A 94 -9.15 8.37 -6.66
CA ARG A 94 -7.90 7.70 -7.05
C ARG A 94 -8.11 6.40 -7.82
N PHE A 95 -9.12 5.62 -7.42
CA PHE A 95 -9.32 4.24 -7.87
C PHE A 95 -10.67 4.01 -8.55
N ALA A 96 -11.43 5.05 -8.89
CA ALA A 96 -12.72 4.92 -9.58
C ALA A 96 -12.64 3.96 -10.78
N GLY A 97 -11.69 4.20 -11.69
CA GLY A 97 -11.48 3.34 -12.85
C GLY A 97 -11.06 1.92 -12.50
N ALA A 98 -10.26 1.74 -11.44
CA ALA A 98 -9.83 0.42 -10.99
C ALA A 98 -11.01 -0.38 -10.40
N TYR A 99 -11.87 0.23 -9.60
CA TYR A 99 -13.09 -0.42 -9.08
C TYR A 99 -14.07 -0.78 -10.20
N THR A 100 -14.27 0.12 -11.18
CA THR A 100 -15.10 -0.20 -12.35
C THR A 100 -14.54 -1.38 -13.14
N ALA A 101 -13.22 -1.38 -13.40
CA ALA A 101 -12.56 -2.47 -14.10
C ALA A 101 -12.63 -3.80 -13.33
N GLN A 102 -12.47 -3.77 -12.00
CA GLN A 102 -12.59 -4.95 -11.15
C GLN A 102 -14.00 -5.56 -11.18
N LEU A 103 -15.04 -4.73 -11.08
CA LEU A 103 -16.43 -5.19 -11.16
C LEU A 103 -16.77 -5.74 -12.55
N GLN A 104 -16.23 -5.14 -13.61
CA GLN A 104 -16.38 -5.64 -14.97
C GLN A 104 -15.70 -7.00 -15.14
N ASP A 105 -14.44 -7.17 -14.71
CA ASP A 105 -13.73 -8.46 -14.79
C ASP A 105 -14.48 -9.55 -14.03
N PHE A 106 -15.02 -9.24 -12.85
CA PHE A 106 -15.86 -10.16 -12.09
C PHE A 106 -17.10 -10.59 -12.88
N ALA A 107 -17.86 -9.63 -13.42
CA ALA A 107 -19.07 -9.94 -14.19
C ALA A 107 -18.75 -10.77 -15.44
N ASP A 108 -17.69 -10.42 -16.17
CA ASP A 108 -17.24 -11.13 -17.36
C ASP A 108 -16.77 -12.54 -17.03
N ALA A 109 -16.03 -12.72 -15.94
CA ALA A 109 -15.57 -14.03 -15.49
C ALA A 109 -16.74 -14.96 -15.16
N VAL A 110 -17.76 -14.44 -14.45
CA VAL A 110 -18.98 -15.20 -14.12
C VAL A 110 -19.74 -15.58 -15.38
N LEU A 111 -19.98 -14.62 -16.29
CA LEU A 111 -20.72 -14.87 -17.53
C LEU A 111 -20.01 -15.85 -18.47
N ALA A 112 -18.68 -15.80 -18.53
CA ALA A 112 -17.86 -16.67 -19.37
C ALA A 112 -17.51 -18.02 -18.72
N GLY A 113 -17.86 -18.23 -17.43
CA GLY A 113 -17.41 -19.41 -16.68
C GLY A 113 -15.89 -19.50 -16.53
N ARG A 114 -15.20 -18.36 -16.55
CA ARG A 114 -13.74 -18.25 -16.41
C ARG A 114 -13.37 -18.13 -14.94
N ALA A 115 -12.30 -18.81 -14.53
CA ALA A 115 -11.75 -18.67 -13.19
C ALA A 115 -11.23 -17.23 -12.95
N PRO A 116 -11.41 -16.68 -11.73
CA PRO A 116 -10.87 -15.35 -11.42
C PRO A 116 -9.34 -15.36 -11.47
N SER A 117 -8.76 -14.23 -11.86
CA SER A 117 -7.30 -14.04 -11.90
C SER A 117 -6.69 -13.91 -10.51
N ILE A 118 -7.49 -13.48 -9.53
CA ILE A 118 -7.15 -13.37 -8.12
C ILE A 118 -7.90 -14.45 -7.35
N THR A 119 -7.17 -15.18 -6.52
CA THR A 119 -7.65 -16.34 -5.78
C THR A 119 -7.64 -16.08 -4.27
N ILE A 120 -8.19 -17.02 -3.49
CA ILE A 120 -8.11 -16.95 -2.03
C ILE A 120 -6.67 -17.04 -1.53
N ASP A 121 -5.79 -17.74 -2.26
CA ASP A 121 -4.40 -17.93 -1.88
C ASP A 121 -3.64 -16.59 -1.90
N ASP A 122 -3.97 -15.69 -2.83
CA ASP A 122 -3.42 -14.32 -2.85
C ASP A 122 -3.80 -13.54 -1.59
N GLY A 123 -5.07 -13.66 -1.16
CA GLY A 123 -5.56 -13.04 0.06
C GLY A 123 -4.88 -13.60 1.32
N MET A 124 -4.71 -14.92 1.37
CA MET A 124 -4.00 -15.60 2.46
C MET A 124 -2.53 -15.19 2.54
N ALA A 125 -1.85 -15.08 1.40
CA ALA A 125 -0.46 -14.65 1.33
C ALA A 125 -0.28 -13.22 1.89
N VAL A 126 -1.11 -12.27 1.45
CA VAL A 126 -1.06 -10.88 1.94
C VAL A 126 -1.41 -10.79 3.43
N MET A 127 -2.40 -11.55 3.90
CA MET A 127 -2.77 -11.61 5.31
C MET A 127 -1.60 -12.08 6.19
N ARG A 128 -0.87 -13.13 5.75
CA ARG A 128 0.31 -13.62 6.46
C ARG A 128 1.41 -12.55 6.55
N ILE A 129 1.65 -11.81 5.48
CA ILE A 129 2.62 -10.71 5.47
C ILE A 129 2.20 -9.61 6.45
N ALA A 130 0.93 -9.22 6.45
CA ALA A 130 0.42 -8.19 7.37
C ALA A 130 0.57 -8.61 8.83
N ILE A 131 0.19 -9.84 9.18
CA ILE A 131 0.36 -10.39 10.53
C ILE A 131 1.84 -10.47 10.91
N ALA A 132 2.72 -10.89 9.99
CA ALA A 132 4.17 -10.92 10.22
C ALA A 132 4.71 -9.51 10.51
N ALA A 133 4.27 -8.50 9.76
CA ALA A 133 4.65 -7.10 9.98
C ALA A 133 4.19 -6.61 11.37
N THR A 134 2.94 -6.91 11.77
CA THR A 134 2.44 -6.57 13.10
C THR A 134 3.28 -7.23 14.20
N ARG A 135 3.58 -8.52 14.08
CA ARG A 135 4.43 -9.26 15.04
C ARG A 135 5.85 -8.70 15.09
N ALA A 136 6.42 -8.34 13.93
CA ALA A 136 7.76 -7.76 13.85
C ALA A 136 7.81 -6.40 14.56
N CYS A 137 6.80 -5.56 14.34
CA CYS A 137 6.70 -4.26 15.00
C CYS A 137 6.56 -4.39 16.54
N GLN A 138 5.78 -5.37 17.01
CA GLN A 138 5.55 -5.59 18.44
C GLN A 138 6.77 -6.19 19.15
N SER A 139 7.47 -7.12 18.50
CA SER A 139 8.63 -7.81 19.08
C SER A 139 9.95 -7.05 18.89
N GLY A 140 10.01 -6.12 17.93
CA GLY A 140 11.24 -5.47 17.50
C GLY A 140 12.22 -6.42 16.79
N GLN A 141 11.77 -7.59 16.36
CA GLN A 141 12.58 -8.60 15.70
C GLN A 141 12.01 -8.93 14.30
N PRO A 142 12.85 -9.30 13.32
CA PRO A 142 12.37 -9.82 12.05
C PRO A 142 11.53 -11.09 12.22
N VAL A 143 10.48 -11.23 11.40
CA VAL A 143 9.57 -12.39 11.41
C VAL A 143 9.58 -13.06 10.04
N GLU A 144 9.72 -14.39 10.03
CA GLU A 144 9.54 -15.20 8.82
C GLU A 144 8.05 -15.34 8.48
N VAL A 145 7.66 -15.05 7.25
CA VAL A 145 6.25 -15.11 6.81
C VAL A 145 5.69 -16.52 6.95
N ALA A 146 6.51 -17.55 6.68
CA ALA A 146 6.13 -18.96 6.82
C ALA A 146 5.84 -19.38 8.28
N SER A 147 6.27 -18.60 9.28
CA SER A 147 5.95 -18.84 10.69
C SER A 147 4.55 -18.32 11.08
N VAL A 148 3.86 -17.64 10.16
CA VAL A 148 2.48 -17.19 10.32
C VAL A 148 1.57 -18.21 9.64
N GLY A 149 0.60 -18.72 10.41
CA GLY A 149 -0.31 -19.81 10.03
C GLY A 149 -1.14 -19.56 8.77
#